data_AF-A0A9E4Z6S0-F1
#
_entry.id   AF-A0A9E4Z6S0-F1
#
_cell.length_a   1.000
_cell.length_b   1.000
_cell.length_c   1.000
_cell.angle_alpha   90.00
_cell.angle_beta   90.00
_cell.angle_gamma   90.00
#
_symmetry.space_group_name_H-M   'P 1'
#
loop_
_entity.id
_entity.type
_entity.pdbx_description
1 polymer ?
#
loop_
_entity_poly.entity_id
_entity_poly.type
_entity_poly.pdbx_seq_one_letter_code
_entity_poly.pdbx_strand_id
1 'polypeptide(L)'
;MNQTITTVAGLEAGHYTDLEHATGCTVFLCREGAVGGVDVRGGSPGTRETDLLRPVHRVEQVHAVVLSGGSAFGLDAASGVVAYLESQGIGFKVGPKEAPVIVPIVSAAILYDLGLITSEVRPGLEEGRSACLAASSAPMTEGSVGAGTGATVAKLGGAERAVKGGIGSAAITLTTGQTVAAAVAVNAVGGIWDYTNGLVLAGPRRAGGGFDDSVALLLEGGA
;
A
#
# COMPACT_ATOMS: atom_id res chain seq x y z
N MET A 1 -4.35 9.72 20.91
CA MET A 1 -2.94 9.40 20.65
C MET A 1 -2.88 8.77 19.26
N ASN A 2 -2.03 9.27 18.36
CA ASN A 2 -1.91 8.69 17.00
C ASN A 2 -1.17 7.35 17.11
N GLN A 3 -1.80 6.25 16.70
CA GLN A 3 -1.19 4.91 16.69
C GLN A 3 -0.98 4.38 15.27
N THR A 4 -1.04 5.27 14.27
CA THR A 4 -0.88 4.93 12.85
C THR A 4 0.50 5.37 12.35
N ILE A 5 0.83 5.04 11.10
CA ILE A 5 2.14 5.29 10.50
C ILE A 5 2.53 6.78 10.49
N THR A 6 1.55 7.69 10.41
CA THR A 6 1.76 9.14 10.44
C THR A 6 2.17 9.67 11.82
N THR A 7 2.27 8.80 12.84
CA THR A 7 2.92 9.20 14.10
C THR A 7 4.42 9.40 13.94
N VAL A 8 5.03 8.86 12.87
CA VAL A 8 6.43 9.10 12.52
C VAL A 8 6.56 10.53 11.99
N ALA A 9 7.34 11.36 12.67
CA ALA A 9 7.50 12.76 12.33
C ALA A 9 8.01 12.94 10.88
N GLY A 10 7.38 13.84 10.13
CA GLY A 10 7.73 14.12 8.73
C GLY A 10 7.09 13.18 7.71
N LEU A 11 6.33 12.17 8.15
CA LEU A 11 5.57 11.28 7.27
C LEU A 11 4.11 11.73 7.17
N GLU A 12 3.62 11.88 5.95
CA GLU A 12 2.21 12.11 5.65
C GLU A 12 1.62 10.91 4.92
N ALA A 13 0.33 10.64 5.11
CA ALA A 13 -0.39 9.61 4.38
C ALA A 13 -1.67 10.20 3.77
N GLY A 14 -1.98 9.82 2.54
CA GLY A 14 -3.18 10.24 1.82
C GLY A 14 -3.78 9.11 1.01
N HIS A 15 -5.10 9.15 0.84
CA HIS A 15 -5.86 8.14 0.11
C HIS A 15 -6.63 8.78 -1.04
N TYR A 16 -6.69 8.09 -2.16
CA TYR A 16 -7.81 8.19 -3.10
C TYR A 16 -8.64 6.92 -2.98
N THR A 17 -9.95 7.06 -2.79
CA THR A 17 -10.88 5.97 -2.52
C THR A 17 -12.04 6.03 -3.50
N ASP A 18 -12.25 4.95 -4.25
CA ASP A 18 -13.41 4.75 -5.10
C ASP A 18 -14.23 3.57 -4.57
N LEU A 19 -15.27 3.88 -3.79
CA LEU A 19 -16.18 2.88 -3.23
C LEU A 19 -17.16 2.32 -4.26
N GLU A 20 -17.42 3.04 -5.34
CA GLU A 20 -18.36 2.63 -6.39
C GLU A 20 -17.76 1.49 -7.22
N HIS A 21 -16.47 1.58 -7.55
CA HIS A 21 -15.76 0.59 -8.34
C HIS A 21 -14.87 -0.34 -7.52
N ALA A 22 -14.84 -0.14 -6.20
CA ALA A 22 -14.03 -0.88 -5.23
C ALA A 22 -12.53 -0.90 -5.56
N THR A 23 -11.93 0.29 -5.71
CA THR A 23 -10.49 0.42 -5.89
C THR A 23 -9.96 1.73 -5.30
N GLY A 24 -8.66 1.94 -5.32
CA GLY A 24 -8.04 3.16 -4.82
C GLY A 24 -6.53 3.03 -4.66
N CYS A 25 -5.90 4.14 -4.26
CA CYS A 25 -4.47 4.17 -3.96
C CYS A 25 -4.17 4.92 -2.66
N THR A 26 -3.02 4.63 -2.09
CA THR A 26 -2.50 5.24 -0.87
C THR A 26 -1.09 5.71 -1.11
N VAL A 27 -0.82 6.95 -0.74
CA VAL A 27 0.47 7.60 -0.90
C VAL A 27 1.02 7.95 0.46
N PHE A 28 2.27 7.57 0.70
CA PHE A 28 3.05 7.98 1.86
C PHE A 28 4.08 9.01 1.39
N LEU A 29 4.00 10.25 1.86
CA LEU A 29 4.91 11.33 1.47
C LEU A 29 5.98 11.54 2.53
N CYS A 30 7.23 11.56 2.10
CA CYS A 30 8.40 11.97 2.88
C CYS A 30 8.98 13.21 2.21
N ARG A 31 8.44 14.40 2.50
CA ARG A 31 8.76 15.63 1.75
C ARG A 31 10.24 16.00 1.78
N GLU A 32 10.90 15.73 2.91
CA GLU A 32 12.34 15.96 3.11
C GLU A 32 13.22 14.78 2.65
N GLY A 33 12.60 13.74 2.05
CA GLY A 33 13.24 12.47 1.75
C GLY A 33 13.34 11.55 2.99
N ALA A 34 13.30 10.24 2.76
CA ALA A 34 13.54 9.24 3.79
C ALA A 34 14.40 8.11 3.22
N VAL A 35 15.28 7.54 4.05
CA VAL A 35 16.09 6.38 3.64
C VAL A 35 15.17 5.22 3.29
N GLY A 36 15.34 4.69 2.07
CA GLY A 36 14.48 3.65 1.51
C GLY A 36 15.13 2.29 1.43
N GLY A 37 14.32 1.23 1.51
CA GLY A 37 14.70 -0.15 1.27
C GLY A 37 13.48 -0.96 0.84
N VAL A 38 13.68 -2.09 0.17
CA VAL A 38 12.58 -2.95 -0.27
C VAL A 38 12.93 -4.43 -0.20
N ASP A 39 11.95 -5.24 0.17
CA ASP A 39 12.00 -6.70 0.09
C ASP A 39 10.74 -7.21 -0.63
N VAL A 40 10.93 -7.93 -1.74
CA VAL A 40 9.85 -8.44 -2.58
C VAL A 40 9.85 -9.97 -2.53
N ARG A 41 8.79 -10.56 -1.98
CA ARG A 41 8.73 -12.01 -1.70
C ARG A 41 7.63 -12.77 -2.43
N GLY A 42 6.56 -12.09 -2.86
CA GLY A 42 5.46 -12.73 -3.58
C GLY A 42 5.90 -13.27 -4.95
N GLY A 43 5.25 -14.34 -5.43
CA GLY A 43 5.57 -14.96 -6.72
C GLY A 43 5.15 -14.18 -7.96
N SER A 44 4.25 -13.20 -7.80
CA SER A 44 3.73 -12.36 -8.89
C SER A 44 3.76 -10.88 -8.50
N PRO A 45 4.95 -10.28 -8.31
CA PRO A 45 5.04 -8.88 -7.91
C PRO A 45 4.69 -7.93 -9.05
N GLY A 46 4.02 -6.82 -8.71
CA GLY A 46 3.91 -5.65 -9.58
C GLY A 46 4.51 -4.46 -8.85
N THR A 47 5.61 -3.92 -9.36
CA THR A 47 6.39 -2.89 -8.67
C THR A 47 6.97 -1.87 -9.64
N ARG A 48 7.22 -0.67 -9.12
CA ARG A 48 7.96 0.41 -9.80
C ARG A 48 9.07 0.93 -8.90
N GLU A 49 10.23 1.25 -9.49
CA GLU A 49 11.35 1.95 -8.84
C GLU A 49 11.87 1.24 -7.58
N THR A 50 11.86 -0.10 -7.57
CA THR A 50 12.40 -0.92 -6.47
C THR A 50 13.90 -1.14 -6.62
N ASP A 51 14.43 -1.15 -7.84
CA ASP A 51 15.86 -1.31 -8.11
C ASP A 51 16.71 -0.27 -7.40
N LEU A 52 16.29 0.99 -7.39
CA LEU A 52 16.98 2.10 -6.74
C LEU A 52 17.05 1.96 -5.21
N LEU A 53 16.17 1.17 -4.60
CA LEU A 53 16.14 0.93 -3.15
C LEU A 53 17.16 -0.12 -2.70
N ARG A 54 17.94 -0.69 -3.63
CA ARG A 54 19.04 -1.57 -3.26
C ARG A 54 20.21 -0.72 -2.73
N PRO A 55 20.84 -1.08 -1.60
CA PRO A 55 21.91 -0.29 -0.97
C PRO A 55 23.15 -0.01 -1.82
N VAL A 56 23.28 -0.67 -2.97
CA VAL A 56 24.42 -0.53 -3.90
C VAL A 56 24.28 0.64 -4.87
N HIS A 57 23.11 1.28 -4.92
CA HIS A 57 22.83 2.38 -5.85
C HIS A 57 22.98 3.75 -5.21
N ARG A 58 23.06 4.77 -6.06
CA ARG A 58 23.32 6.16 -5.69
C ARG A 58 22.17 6.86 -4.95
N VAL A 59 20.95 6.36 -5.13
CA VAL A 59 19.75 6.99 -4.59
C VAL A 59 19.50 6.45 -3.19
N GLU A 60 19.74 7.30 -2.19
CA GLU A 60 19.61 6.91 -0.78
C GLU A 60 18.22 7.21 -0.20
N GLN A 61 17.47 8.11 -0.84
CA GLN A 61 16.21 8.63 -0.32
C GLN A 61 15.04 8.45 -1.28
N VAL A 62 13.90 8.06 -0.72
CA VAL A 62 12.59 8.11 -1.37
C VAL A 62 11.84 9.36 -0.92
N HIS A 63 11.04 9.92 -1.83
CA HIS A 63 10.17 11.06 -1.54
C HIS A 63 8.72 10.62 -1.34
N ALA A 64 8.34 9.49 -1.94
CA ALA A 64 7.07 8.84 -1.67
C ALA A 64 7.10 7.33 -1.90
N VAL A 65 6.15 6.64 -1.25
CA VAL A 65 5.79 5.25 -1.54
C VAL A 65 4.31 5.19 -1.89
N VAL A 66 3.97 4.45 -2.94
CA VAL A 66 2.58 4.28 -3.41
C VAL A 66 2.15 2.82 -3.30
N LEU A 67 1.01 2.60 -2.65
CA LEU A 67 0.28 1.34 -2.71
C LEU A 67 -0.97 1.56 -3.55
N SER A 68 -1.24 0.70 -4.54
CA SER A 68 -2.41 0.87 -5.40
C SER A 68 -3.13 -0.43 -5.69
N GLY A 69 -4.46 -0.36 -5.80
CA GLY A 69 -5.26 -1.34 -6.52
C GLY A 69 -5.01 -1.27 -8.03
N GLY A 70 -5.79 -2.02 -8.82
CA GLY A 70 -5.75 -2.00 -10.28
C GLY A 70 -4.72 -2.94 -10.91
N SER A 71 -4.10 -3.84 -10.13
CA SER A 71 -3.01 -4.71 -10.61
C SER A 71 -1.88 -3.89 -11.27
N ALA A 72 -1.17 -4.45 -12.25
CA ALA A 72 -0.06 -3.80 -12.95
C ALA A 72 -0.41 -2.39 -13.50
N PHE A 73 -1.67 -2.16 -13.86
CA PHE A 73 -2.11 -0.86 -14.36
C PHE A 73 -2.10 0.23 -13.29
N GLY A 74 -2.35 -0.14 -12.02
CA GLY A 74 -2.30 0.78 -10.89
C GLY A 74 -0.94 1.41 -10.65
N LEU A 75 0.13 0.90 -11.29
CA LEU A 75 1.45 1.53 -11.25
C LEU A 75 1.43 2.94 -11.86
N ASP A 76 0.44 3.26 -12.72
CA ASP A 76 0.27 4.59 -13.28
C ASP A 76 -0.06 5.65 -12.23
N ALA A 77 -0.61 5.27 -11.07
CA ALA A 77 -0.80 6.19 -9.94
C ALA A 77 0.50 6.84 -9.48
N ALA A 78 1.61 6.11 -9.54
CA ALA A 78 2.93 6.66 -9.19
C ALA A 78 3.34 7.83 -10.10
N SER A 79 2.94 7.83 -11.37
CA SER A 79 3.22 8.93 -12.29
C SER A 79 2.54 10.24 -11.85
N GLY A 80 1.34 10.14 -11.29
CA GLY A 80 0.64 11.28 -10.66
C GLY A 80 1.36 11.84 -9.45
N VAL A 81 1.92 10.95 -8.62
CA VAL A 81 2.71 11.31 -7.45
C VAL A 81 4.02 11.99 -7.85
N VAL A 82 4.71 11.48 -8.88
CA VAL A 82 5.91 12.13 -9.45
C VAL A 82 5.57 13.54 -9.92
N ALA A 83 4.54 13.71 -10.75
CA ALA A 83 4.13 15.03 -11.25
C ALA A 83 3.73 15.99 -10.12
N TYR A 84 3.05 15.49 -9.08
CA TYR A 84 2.74 16.27 -7.89
C TYR A 84 4.03 16.75 -7.20
N LEU A 85 4.93 15.84 -6.85
CA LEU A 85 6.15 16.17 -6.11
C LEU A 85 7.08 17.11 -6.90
N GLU A 86 7.23 16.88 -8.21
CA GLU A 86 7.98 17.78 -9.09
C GLU A 86 7.41 19.20 -9.05
N SER A 87 6.07 19.35 -9.14
CA SER A 87 5.41 20.65 -9.06
C SER A 87 5.59 21.36 -7.71
N GLN A 88 5.87 20.59 -6.65
CA GLN A 88 6.18 21.10 -5.31
C GLN A 88 7.68 21.36 -5.09
N GLY A 89 8.52 21.08 -6.10
CA GLY A 89 9.97 21.20 -5.98
C GLY A 89 10.62 20.13 -5.09
N ILE A 90 9.95 19.00 -4.88
CA ILE A 90 10.39 17.90 -4.01
C ILE A 90 11.01 16.80 -4.85
N GLY A 91 12.30 16.56 -4.68
CA GLY A 91 13.05 15.57 -5.44
C GLY A 91 14.55 15.84 -5.44
N PHE A 92 15.32 14.95 -6.06
CA PHE A 92 16.73 15.21 -6.32
C PHE A 92 16.90 16.35 -7.33
N LYS A 93 17.79 17.28 -7.02
CA LYS A 93 18.21 18.33 -7.95
C LYS A 93 19.27 17.77 -8.89
N VAL A 94 18.95 17.65 -10.16
CA VAL A 94 19.83 17.10 -11.21
C VAL A 94 20.11 18.17 -12.25
N GLY A 95 21.38 18.30 -12.67
CA GLY A 95 21.81 19.28 -13.67
C GLY A 95 22.53 20.49 -13.08
N PRO A 96 22.63 21.60 -13.85
CA PRO A 96 23.32 22.82 -13.42
C PRO A 96 22.71 23.42 -12.15
N LYS A 97 23.53 24.05 -11.31
CA LYS A 97 23.10 24.63 -10.02
C LYS A 97 22.09 25.76 -10.20
N GLU A 98 22.17 26.47 -11.30
CA GLU A 98 21.40 27.66 -11.63
C GLU A 98 19.98 27.32 -12.12
N ALA A 99 19.80 26.12 -12.67
CA ALA A 99 18.52 25.63 -13.20
C ALA A 99 18.43 24.09 -13.07
N PRO A 100 18.33 23.56 -11.85
CA PRO A 100 18.23 22.12 -11.64
C PRO A 100 16.85 21.60 -12.05
N VAL A 101 16.83 20.40 -12.63
CA VAL A 101 15.61 19.59 -12.78
C VAL A 101 15.34 18.86 -11.48
N ILE A 102 14.08 18.78 -11.08
CA ILE A 102 13.66 18.04 -9.90
C ILE A 102 13.27 16.63 -10.33
N VAL A 103 13.91 15.63 -9.72
CA VAL A 103 13.65 14.20 -9.99
C VAL A 103 13.13 13.56 -8.69
N PRO A 104 11.80 13.45 -8.52
CA PRO A 104 11.20 12.74 -7.40
C PRO A 104 11.48 11.24 -7.51
N ILE A 105 11.78 10.60 -6.38
CA ILE A 105 11.91 9.13 -6.29
C ILE A 105 10.66 8.59 -5.64
N VAL A 106 9.89 7.85 -6.42
CA VAL A 106 8.57 7.33 -6.04
C VAL A 106 8.52 5.84 -6.35
N SER A 107 8.65 5.04 -5.30
CA SER A 107 8.51 3.58 -5.40
C SER A 107 7.04 3.19 -5.25
N ALA A 108 6.63 2.15 -5.98
CA ALA A 108 5.24 1.69 -5.91
C ALA A 108 5.14 0.17 -5.90
N ALA A 109 4.07 -0.31 -5.27
CA ALA A 109 3.63 -1.70 -5.31
C ALA A 109 2.12 -1.76 -5.48
N ILE A 110 1.65 -2.82 -6.13
CA ILE A 110 0.22 -3.00 -6.44
C ILE A 110 -0.37 -4.27 -5.83
N LEU A 111 -1.70 -4.28 -5.77
CA LEU A 111 -2.50 -5.46 -5.49
C LEU A 111 -3.57 -5.67 -6.57
N TYR A 112 -3.99 -6.92 -6.72
CA TYR A 112 -5.07 -7.28 -7.65
C TYR A 112 -6.43 -7.20 -6.96
N ASP A 113 -7.24 -6.20 -7.31
CA ASP A 113 -8.63 -6.01 -6.89
C ASP A 113 -9.62 -5.98 -8.07
N LEU A 114 -9.14 -6.23 -9.29
CA LEU A 114 -9.95 -6.25 -10.50
C LEU A 114 -11.02 -7.33 -10.38
N GLY A 115 -12.28 -6.96 -10.62
CA GLY A 115 -13.42 -7.87 -10.58
C GLY A 115 -14.08 -8.04 -9.21
N LEU A 116 -13.67 -7.30 -8.17
CA LEU A 116 -14.48 -7.24 -6.94
C LEU A 116 -15.84 -6.58 -7.20
N ILE A 117 -15.85 -5.47 -7.94
CA ILE A 117 -17.06 -4.87 -8.53
C ILE A 117 -16.92 -4.79 -10.06
N THR A 118 -15.82 -4.21 -10.54
CA THR A 118 -15.53 -4.08 -11.98
C THR A 118 -14.04 -4.28 -12.25
N SER A 119 -13.67 -4.50 -13.51
CA SER A 119 -12.27 -4.48 -13.98
C SER A 119 -11.96 -3.26 -14.85
N GLU A 120 -12.94 -2.39 -15.09
CA GLU A 120 -12.83 -1.28 -16.05
C GLU A 120 -12.20 -0.03 -15.45
N VAL A 121 -12.45 0.21 -14.16
CA VAL A 121 -11.94 1.36 -13.39
C VAL A 121 -10.77 0.93 -12.51
N ARG A 122 -9.72 1.75 -12.50
CA ARG A 122 -8.45 1.49 -11.81
C ARG A 122 -7.71 2.80 -11.56
N PRO A 123 -6.91 2.91 -10.48
CA PRO A 123 -6.15 4.12 -10.20
C PRO A 123 -5.12 4.41 -11.29
N GLY A 124 -5.03 5.67 -11.70
CA GLY A 124 -4.04 6.20 -12.62
C GLY A 124 -3.48 7.53 -12.11
N LEU A 125 -2.98 8.34 -13.05
CA LEU A 125 -2.27 9.59 -12.76
C LEU A 125 -3.07 10.54 -11.86
N GLU A 126 -4.35 10.74 -12.16
CA GLU A 126 -5.19 11.69 -11.42
C GLU A 126 -5.49 11.21 -9.99
N GLU A 127 -5.70 9.92 -9.83
CA GLU A 127 -5.96 9.28 -8.53
C GLU A 127 -4.73 9.35 -7.63
N GLY A 128 -3.54 9.08 -8.19
CA GLY A 128 -2.27 9.23 -7.47
C GLY A 128 -2.02 10.67 -7.01
N ARG A 129 -2.30 11.65 -7.89
CA ARG A 129 -2.21 13.09 -7.54
C ARG A 129 -3.23 13.47 -6.47
N SER A 130 -4.45 12.95 -6.55
CA SER A 130 -5.51 13.22 -5.58
C SER A 130 -5.16 12.67 -4.20
N ALA A 131 -4.55 11.48 -4.13
CA ALA A 131 -4.04 10.92 -2.88
C ALA A 131 -2.94 11.80 -2.27
N CYS A 132 -2.04 12.40 -3.07
CA CYS A 132 -1.08 13.38 -2.57
C CYS A 132 -1.73 14.64 -1.99
N LEU A 133 -2.77 15.16 -2.64
CA LEU A 133 -3.50 16.34 -2.17
C LEU A 133 -4.25 16.08 -0.87
N ALA A 134 -4.71 14.85 -0.67
CA ALA A 134 -5.35 14.40 0.57
C ALA A 134 -4.35 14.02 1.68
N ALA A 135 -3.04 14.01 1.39
CA ALA A 135 -2.04 13.58 2.35
C ALA A 135 -1.92 14.54 3.52
N SER A 136 -1.84 14.00 4.74
CA SER A 136 -1.64 14.79 5.96
C SER A 136 -0.90 13.99 7.03
N SER A 137 -0.47 14.69 8.08
CA SER A 137 0.13 14.08 9.29
C SER A 137 -0.91 13.66 10.34
N ALA A 138 -2.21 13.76 10.04
CA ALA A 138 -3.27 13.27 10.92
C ALA A 138 -3.21 11.73 11.00
N PRO A 139 -3.82 11.10 12.03
CA PRO A 139 -3.94 9.65 12.08
C PRO A 139 -4.51 9.11 10.76
N MET A 140 -3.79 8.17 10.14
CA MET A 140 -4.18 7.59 8.86
C MET A 140 -5.50 6.83 9.02
N THR A 141 -6.44 7.04 8.09
CA THR A 141 -7.69 6.28 8.07
C THR A 141 -7.44 4.82 7.68
N GLU A 142 -8.14 3.89 8.33
CA GLU A 142 -7.99 2.45 8.10
C GLU A 142 -9.28 1.83 7.54
N GLY A 143 -9.19 0.59 7.05
CA GLY A 143 -10.30 -0.18 6.51
C GLY A 143 -10.40 -0.11 4.98
N SER A 144 -11.61 0.08 4.47
CA SER A 144 -11.93 0.11 3.03
C SER A 144 -11.68 1.48 2.40
N VAL A 145 -10.44 1.96 2.52
CA VAL A 145 -9.99 3.24 1.95
C VAL A 145 -8.68 3.05 1.20
N GLY A 146 -8.38 3.94 0.26
CA GLY A 146 -7.13 3.92 -0.48
C GLY A 146 -6.88 2.59 -1.19
N ALA A 147 -5.67 2.05 -1.08
CA ALA A 147 -5.35 0.72 -1.63
C ALA A 147 -6.16 -0.41 -0.95
N GLY A 148 -6.68 -0.18 0.25
CA GLY A 148 -7.53 -1.13 0.98
C GLY A 148 -8.96 -1.25 0.43
N THR A 149 -9.38 -0.35 -0.46
CA THR A 149 -10.78 -0.26 -0.92
C THR A 149 -11.23 -1.57 -1.58
N GLY A 150 -10.49 -2.05 -2.57
CA GLY A 150 -10.74 -3.31 -3.27
C GLY A 150 -10.14 -4.55 -2.64
N ALA A 151 -9.41 -4.39 -1.52
CA ALA A 151 -8.63 -5.48 -0.96
C ALA A 151 -9.53 -6.56 -0.33
N THR A 152 -9.19 -7.82 -0.58
CA THR A 152 -9.85 -9.03 -0.06
C THR A 152 -8.83 -10.06 0.42
N VAL A 153 -9.22 -10.90 1.37
CA VAL A 153 -8.38 -11.97 1.95
C VAL A 153 -9.08 -13.32 1.90
N ALA A 154 -8.35 -14.39 2.19
CA ALA A 154 -8.89 -15.74 2.34
C ALA A 154 -9.63 -16.25 1.09
N LYS A 155 -8.91 -16.25 -0.03
CA LYS A 155 -9.43 -16.49 -1.39
C LYS A 155 -9.47 -17.95 -1.80
N LEU A 156 -9.00 -18.86 -0.94
CA LEU A 156 -9.04 -20.30 -1.22
C LEU A 156 -10.49 -20.80 -1.30
N GLY A 157 -10.75 -21.62 -2.31
CA GLY A 157 -12.10 -22.12 -2.59
C GLY A 157 -13.02 -21.11 -3.29
N GLY A 158 -12.52 -19.99 -3.80
CA GLY A 158 -13.27 -19.08 -4.68
C GLY A 158 -13.43 -17.65 -4.13
N ALA A 159 -13.62 -16.69 -5.04
CA ALA A 159 -13.77 -15.27 -4.71
C ALA A 159 -15.03 -14.99 -3.87
N GLU A 160 -16.09 -15.77 -4.07
CA GLU A 160 -17.35 -15.70 -3.31
C GLU A 160 -17.18 -16.06 -1.83
N ARG A 161 -16.09 -16.75 -1.49
CA ARG A 161 -15.73 -17.11 -0.11
C ARG A 161 -14.77 -16.10 0.53
N ALA A 162 -14.13 -15.26 -0.27
CA ALA A 162 -13.16 -14.27 0.19
C ALA A 162 -13.80 -13.22 1.11
N VAL A 163 -13.07 -12.82 2.13
CA VAL A 163 -13.50 -11.82 3.14
C VAL A 163 -12.93 -10.46 2.79
N LYS A 164 -13.65 -9.39 3.16
CA LYS A 164 -13.15 -8.03 2.96
C LYS A 164 -11.83 -7.85 3.73
N GLY A 165 -10.79 -7.43 3.03
CA GLY A 165 -9.54 -6.96 3.60
C GLY A 165 -9.58 -5.45 3.81
N GLY A 166 -8.42 -4.80 3.75
CA GLY A 166 -8.36 -3.34 3.90
C GLY A 166 -6.94 -2.86 4.02
N ILE A 167 -6.79 -1.57 4.31
CA ILE A 167 -5.53 -1.01 4.77
C ILE A 167 -5.58 -0.83 6.29
N GLY A 168 -4.53 -1.26 6.98
CA GLY A 168 -4.41 -1.11 8.43
C GLY A 168 -3.07 -0.48 8.80
N SER A 169 -2.97 0.04 10.02
CA SER A 169 -1.76 0.67 10.53
C SER A 169 -1.60 0.46 12.03
N ALA A 170 -0.34 0.41 12.47
CA ALA A 170 0.01 0.30 13.88
C ALA A 170 1.34 1.01 14.14
N ALA A 171 1.54 1.44 15.37
CA ALA A 171 2.78 2.06 15.81
C ALA A 171 3.12 1.67 17.25
N ILE A 172 4.43 1.58 17.52
CA ILE A 172 4.99 1.38 18.86
C ILE A 172 6.11 2.39 19.09
N THR A 173 6.16 2.97 20.29
CA THR A 173 7.29 3.79 20.74
C THR A 173 8.14 2.97 21.69
N LEU A 174 9.42 2.82 21.36
CA LEU A 174 10.39 2.09 22.16
C LEU A 174 10.74 2.88 23.42
N THR A 175 11.26 2.19 24.42
CA THR A 175 11.74 2.82 25.67
C THR A 175 12.86 3.83 25.44
N THR A 176 13.58 3.70 24.33
CA THR A 176 14.63 4.62 23.87
C THR A 176 14.09 5.87 23.15
N GLY A 177 12.76 5.97 22.97
CA GLY A 177 12.08 7.13 22.40
C GLY A 177 11.85 7.08 20.88
N GLN A 178 12.47 6.15 20.16
CA GLN A 178 12.20 5.96 18.72
C GLN A 178 10.82 5.32 18.51
N THR A 179 10.14 5.72 17.44
CA THR A 179 8.85 5.15 17.04
C THR A 179 9.02 4.30 15.79
N VAL A 180 8.46 3.10 15.83
CA VAL A 180 8.35 2.19 14.69
C VAL A 180 6.88 2.07 14.34
N ALA A 181 6.54 2.23 13.06
CA ALA A 181 5.17 2.12 12.61
C ALA A 181 5.07 1.40 11.27
N ALA A 182 3.89 0.86 10.99
CA ALA A 182 3.61 0.10 9.77
C ALA A 182 2.25 0.51 9.20
N ALA A 183 2.12 0.43 7.88
CA ALA A 183 0.85 0.45 7.17
C ALA A 183 0.82 -0.70 6.16
N VAL A 184 -0.29 -1.43 6.06
CA VAL A 184 -0.39 -2.66 5.27
C VAL A 184 -1.73 -2.69 4.54
N ALA A 185 -1.71 -2.72 3.22
CA ALA A 185 -2.88 -3.04 2.40
C ALA A 185 -2.96 -4.57 2.20
N VAL A 186 -3.96 -5.22 2.79
CA VAL A 186 -4.02 -6.67 2.94
C VAL A 186 -4.95 -7.29 1.90
N ASN A 187 -4.36 -7.87 0.85
CA ASN A 187 -5.07 -8.52 -0.27
C ASN A 187 -4.66 -10.00 -0.46
N ALA A 188 -4.43 -10.71 0.64
CA ALA A 188 -3.79 -12.02 0.66
C ALA A 188 -4.65 -13.15 0.06
N VAL A 189 -4.00 -14.18 -0.50
CA VAL A 189 -4.67 -15.45 -0.82
C VAL A 189 -5.07 -16.19 0.47
N GLY A 190 -4.18 -16.21 1.46
CA GLY A 190 -4.41 -16.85 2.76
C GLY A 190 -5.34 -16.05 3.69
N GLY A 191 -5.72 -16.68 4.78
CA GLY A 191 -6.48 -16.10 5.88
C GLY A 191 -5.64 -15.27 6.86
N ILE A 192 -6.35 -14.60 7.77
CA ILE A 192 -5.81 -13.77 8.85
C ILE A 192 -5.98 -14.51 10.17
N TRP A 193 -4.94 -14.46 10.99
CA TRP A 193 -4.84 -15.18 12.25
C TRP A 193 -4.48 -14.23 13.38
N ASP A 194 -5.02 -14.50 14.56
CA ASP A 194 -4.60 -13.87 15.79
C ASP A 194 -3.25 -14.47 16.20
N TYR A 195 -2.22 -13.64 16.24
CA TYR A 195 -0.86 -14.07 16.55
C TYR A 195 -0.66 -14.51 18.01
N THR A 196 -1.59 -14.18 18.91
CA THR A 196 -1.49 -14.48 20.35
C THR A 196 -2.04 -15.86 20.70
N ASN A 197 -3.12 -16.28 20.04
CA ASN A 197 -3.84 -17.51 20.36
C ASN A 197 -3.99 -18.45 19.16
N GLY A 198 -3.60 -18.04 17.95
CA GLY A 198 -3.67 -18.84 16.74
C GLY A 198 -5.11 -19.07 16.26
N LEU A 199 -6.08 -18.23 16.61
CA LEU A 199 -7.44 -18.33 16.07
C LEU A 199 -7.57 -17.65 14.70
N VAL A 200 -8.39 -18.24 13.83
CA VAL A 200 -8.72 -17.64 12.52
C VAL A 200 -9.60 -16.42 12.73
N LEU A 201 -9.09 -15.24 12.37
CA LEU A 201 -9.84 -13.98 12.38
C LEU A 201 -10.59 -13.76 11.06
N ALA A 202 -10.00 -14.19 9.94
CA ALA A 202 -10.65 -14.20 8.64
C ALA A 202 -10.14 -15.39 7.81
N GLY A 203 -11.04 -16.27 7.40
CA GLY A 203 -10.74 -17.39 6.50
C GLY A 203 -11.82 -17.51 5.43
N PRO A 204 -11.74 -18.49 4.51
CA PRO A 204 -12.75 -18.66 3.48
C PRO A 204 -14.10 -18.92 4.15
N ARG A 205 -15.12 -18.12 3.80
CA ARG A 205 -16.45 -18.23 4.43
C ARG A 205 -17.05 -19.61 4.19
N ARG A 206 -17.73 -20.14 5.20
CA ARG A 206 -18.60 -21.32 5.11
C ARG A 206 -20.05 -20.88 4.90
N ALA A 207 -20.83 -21.69 4.18
CA ALA A 207 -22.26 -21.41 3.94
C ALA A 207 -23.08 -21.32 5.24
N GLY A 208 -22.72 -22.08 6.28
CA GLY A 208 -23.37 -22.06 7.60
C GLY A 208 -22.81 -21.00 8.56
N GLY A 209 -21.94 -20.10 8.09
CA GLY A 209 -21.23 -19.13 8.94
C GLY A 209 -19.88 -19.63 9.44
N GLY A 210 -19.05 -18.68 9.87
CA GLY A 210 -17.66 -18.93 10.26
C GLY A 210 -16.71 -19.09 9.07
N PHE A 211 -15.48 -19.50 9.39
CA PHE A 211 -14.37 -19.56 8.45
C PHE A 211 -13.74 -20.95 8.42
N ASP A 212 -13.22 -21.34 7.26
CA ASP A 212 -12.29 -22.46 7.15
C ASP A 212 -10.84 -22.01 7.37
N ASP A 213 -9.98 -22.97 7.70
CA ASP A 213 -8.55 -22.78 7.79
C ASP A 213 -7.93 -22.81 6.38
N SER A 214 -7.32 -21.69 5.98
CA SER A 214 -6.65 -21.58 4.67
C SER A 214 -5.45 -22.51 4.51
N VAL A 215 -4.70 -22.78 5.58
CA VAL A 215 -3.53 -23.66 5.52
C VAL A 215 -4.00 -25.11 5.31
N ALA A 216 -5.03 -25.54 6.05
CA ALA A 216 -5.61 -26.86 5.87
C ALA A 216 -6.12 -27.08 4.43
N LEU A 217 -6.87 -26.12 3.89
CA LEU A 217 -7.38 -26.18 2.51
C LEU A 217 -6.26 -26.27 1.47
N LEU A 218 -5.15 -25.56 1.67
CA LEU A 218 -4.00 -25.60 0.76
C LEU A 218 -3.32 -26.98 0.77
N LEU A 219 -3.15 -27.58 1.94
CA LEU A 219 -2.53 -28.91 2.10
C LEU A 219 -3.37 -30.03 1.49
N GLU A 220 -4.70 -29.86 1.47
CA GLU A 220 -5.65 -30.80 0.86
C GLU A 220 -5.73 -30.64 -0.68
N GLY A 221 -4.98 -29.69 -1.27
CA GLY A 221 -4.92 -29.47 -2.72
C GLY A 221 -6.02 -28.54 -3.26
N GLY A 222 -6.65 -27.73 -2.41
CA GLY A 222 -7.74 -26.82 -2.79
C GLY A 222 -7.29 -25.49 -3.43
N ALA A 223 -6.14 -25.45 -4.10
CA ALA A 223 -5.57 -24.26 -4.73
C ALA A 223 -5.86 -24.19 -6.23
#